data_AF-A0A2N7PQF2-F1
#
_entry.id   AF-A0A2N7PQF2-F1
#
_cell.length_a   1.000
_cell.length_b   1.000
_cell.length_c   1.000
_cell.angle_alpha   90.00
_cell.angle_beta   90.00
_cell.angle_gamma   90.00
#
_symmetry.space_group_name_H-M   'P 1'
#
loop_
_entity.id
_entity.type
_entity.pdbx_description
1 polymer ?
#
loop_
_entity_poly.entity_id
_entity_poly.type
_entity_poly.pdbx_seq_one_letter_code
_entity_poly.pdbx_strand_id
1 'polypeptide(L)' 'MPIYEYKCKGCGKQFEVWQKITEEPLKVCKDCGGELIKLISESGFILKGTGWYVTDYARKEMEKKEKQKKEKESVEKN' A
#
# COMPACT_ATOMS: atom_id res chain seq x y z
N MET A 1 -15.08 -6.13 -12.28
CA MET A 1 -14.34 -7.19 -11.55
C MET A 1 -13.03 -6.60 -11.08
N PRO A 2 -12.60 -6.83 -9.83
CA PRO A 2 -11.29 -6.39 -9.38
C PRO A 2 -10.17 -7.12 -10.15
N ILE A 3 -9.03 -6.44 -10.26
CA ILE A 3 -7.77 -7.02 -10.76
C ILE A 3 -6.95 -7.41 -9.54
N TYR A 4 -6.36 -8.61 -9.58
CA TYR A 4 -5.42 -9.06 -8.57
C TYR A 4 -4.08 -9.40 -9.23
N GLU A 5 -3.02 -8.95 -8.57
CA GLU A 5 -1.66 -9.31 -8.94
C GLU A 5 -1.23 -10.58 -8.20
N TYR A 6 -0.55 -11.46 -8.92
CA TYR A 6 0.07 -12.66 -8.36
C TYR A 6 1.54 -12.72 -8.74
N LYS A 7 2.36 -13.24 -7.82
CA LYS A 7 3.77 -13.56 -8.04
C LYS A 7 4.02 -15.03 -7.80
N CYS A 8 4.74 -15.68 -8.70
CA CYS A 8 5.20 -17.04 -8.47
C CYS A 8 6.46 -17.07 -7.61
N LYS A 9 6.49 -17.91 -6.57
CA LYS A 9 7.69 -18.14 -5.75
C LYS A 9 8.79 -18.91 -6.49
N GLY A 10 8.42 -19.78 -7.43
CA GLY A 10 9.36 -20.61 -8.18
C GLY A 10 10.08 -19.85 -9.29
N CYS A 11 9.33 -19.28 -10.24
CA CYS A 11 9.91 -18.59 -11.40
C CYS A 11 10.00 -17.06 -11.24
N GLY A 12 9.45 -16.49 -10.16
CA GLY A 12 9.51 -15.04 -9.89
C GLY A 12 8.59 -14.18 -10.76
N LYS A 13 7.92 -14.75 -11.77
CA LYS A 13 7.03 -14.01 -12.67
C LYS A 13 5.84 -13.40 -11.93
N GLN A 14 5.45 -12.21 -12.38
CA GLN A 14 4.31 -11.46 -11.88
C GLN A 14 3.29 -11.27 -13.01
N PHE A 15 2.01 -11.40 -12.69
CA PHE A 15 0.93 -11.20 -13.65
C PHE A 15 -0.36 -10.77 -12.97
N GLU A 16 -1.21 -10.11 -13.74
CA GLU A 16 -2.51 -9.60 -13.33
C GLU A 16 -3.64 -10.52 -13.81
N VAL A 17 -4.65 -10.73 -12.96
CA VAL A 17 -5.83 -11.53 -13.28
C VAL A 17 -7.10 -10.82 -12.84
N TRP A 18 -8.07 -10.79 -13.74
CA TRP A 18 -9.43 -10.39 -13.44
C TRP A 18 -10.13 -11.53 -12.70
N GLN A 19 -10.49 -11.31 -11.44
CA GLN A 19 -11.06 -12.35 -10.58
C GLN A 19 -12.21 -11.77 -9.76
N LYS A 20 -13.25 -12.55 -9.50
CA LYS A 20 -14.31 -12.11 -8.57
C LYS A 20 -13.80 -12.18 -7.13
N ILE A 21 -14.34 -11.31 -6.28
CA ILE A 21 -14.01 -11.32 -4.85
C ILE A 21 -14.46 -12.61 -4.14
N THR A 22 -15.48 -13.28 -4.66
CA THR A 22 -16.03 -14.53 -4.12
C THR A 22 -15.33 -15.78 -4.66
N GLU A 23 -14.43 -15.64 -5.64
CA GLU A 23 -13.72 -16.76 -6.24
C GLU A 23 -12.47 -17.12 -5.42
N GLU A 24 -12.10 -18.40 -5.42
CA GLU A 24 -10.91 -18.87 -4.71
C GLU A 24 -9.62 -18.37 -5.36
N PRO A 25 -8.62 -17.90 -4.59
CA PRO A 25 -7.38 -17.37 -5.12
C PRO A 25 -6.58 -18.44 -5.88
N LEU A 26 -5.85 -18.00 -6.91
CA LEU A 26 -4.99 -18.88 -7.70
C LEU A 26 -3.78 -19.33 -6.87
N LYS A 27 -3.56 -20.66 -6.83
CA LYS A 27 -2.47 -21.27 -6.06
C LYS A 27 -1.31 -21.78 -6.91
N VAL A 28 -1.55 -22.06 -8.19
CA VAL A 28 -0.59 -22.76 -9.08
C VAL A 28 -0.22 -21.89 -10.28
N CYS A 29 1.07 -21.74 -10.51
CA CYS A 29 1.61 -21.03 -11.67
C CYS A 29 1.47 -21.87 -12.94
N LYS A 30 0.89 -21.29 -14.00
CA LYS A 30 0.69 -21.98 -15.29
C LYS A 30 1.99 -22.27 -16.04
N ASP A 31 3.05 -21.50 -15.79
CA ASP A 31 4.32 -21.63 -16.51
C ASP A 31 5.25 -22.69 -15.92
N CYS A 32 5.23 -22.87 -14.60
CA CYS A 32 6.21 -23.71 -13.89
C CYS A 32 5.62 -24.65 -12.83
N GLY A 33 4.31 -24.59 -12.58
CA GLY A 33 3.65 -25.39 -11.54
C GLY A 33 3.95 -24.96 -10.10
N GLY A 34 4.78 -23.92 -9.89
CA GLY A 34 5.13 -23.42 -8.57
C GLY A 34 3.99 -22.70 -7.85
N GLU A 35 4.18 -22.46 -6.54
CA GLU A 35 3.21 -21.77 -5.69
C GLU A 35 3.08 -20.28 -6.08
N LEU A 36 1.83 -19.80 -6.13
CA LEU A 36 1.50 -18.39 -6.33
C LEU A 36 1.16 -17.71 -5.00
N ILE A 37 1.61 -16.46 -4.88
CA ILE A 37 1.21 -15.54 -3.82
C ILE A 37 0.51 -14.34 -4.43
N LYS A 38 -0.63 -13.97 -3.84
CA LYS A 38 -1.34 -12.75 -4.19
C LYS A 38 -0.56 -11.55 -3.64
N LEU A 39 -0.24 -10.60 -4.50
CA LEU A 39 0.40 -9.36 -4.11
C LEU A 39 -0.66 -8.35 -3.63
N ILE A 40 -0.31 -7.64 -2.57
CA ILE A 40 -1.07 -6.49 -2.10
C ILE A 40 -0.42 -5.27 -2.73
N SER A 41 -1.14 -4.58 -3.61
CA SER A 41 -0.65 -3.37 -4.25
C SER A 41 -0.42 -2.29 -3.19
N GLU A 42 0.72 -1.61 -3.27
CA GLU A 42 1.04 -0.49 -2.40
C GLU A 42 0.03 0.64 -2.63
N SER A 43 -0.81 0.89 -1.63
CA SER A 43 -1.81 1.97 -1.67
C SER A 43 -1.77 2.75 -0.36
N GLY A 44 -1.88 4.07 -0.47
CA GLY A 44 -2.06 4.94 0.67
C GLY A 44 -3.53 4.95 1.09
N PHE A 45 -3.83 4.68 2.35
CA PHE A 45 -5.16 4.83 2.90
C PHE A 45 -5.14 5.79 4.09
N ILE A 46 -6.18 6.63 4.19
CA ILE A 46 -6.35 7.59 5.29
C ILE A 46 -7.63 7.22 6.03
N LEU A 47 -7.52 7.00 7.33
CA LEU A 47 -8.66 6.81 8.20
C LEU A 47 -9.21 8.20 8.60
N LYS A 48 -10.49 8.46 8.34
CA LYS A 48 -11.14 9.76 8.62
C LYS A 48 -12.01 9.75 9.89
N GLY A 49 -11.99 8.68 10.67
CA GLY A 49 -12.77 8.57 11.91
C GLY A 49 -12.14 9.32 13.09
N THR A 50 -12.90 9.53 14.16
CA THR A 50 -12.43 10.12 15.44
C THR A 50 -11.70 9.10 16.32
N GLY A 51 -10.96 8.18 15.70
CA GLY A 51 -10.20 7.13 16.38
C GLY A 51 -8.76 7.55 16.70
N TRP A 52 -8.15 6.84 17.63
CA TRP A 52 -6.78 7.07 18.11
C TRP A 52 -5.72 7.17 16.98
N TYR A 53 -5.87 6.35 15.93
CA TYR A 53 -4.98 6.38 14.75
C TYR A 53 -4.96 7.74 14.04
N VAL A 54 -6.02 8.53 14.14
CA VAL A 54 -6.14 9.85 13.53
C VAL A 54 -5.70 10.95 14.50
N THR A 55 -6.12 10.88 15.77
CA THR A 55 -5.85 11.92 16.77
C THR A 55 -4.41 11.97 17.24
N ASP A 56 -3.74 10.82 17.34
CA ASP A 56 -2.43 10.73 18.00
C ASP A 56 -1.27 10.55 17.01
N TYR A 57 -1.47 9.79 15.92
CA TYR A 57 -0.42 9.58 14.91
C TYR A 57 -0.42 10.68 13.85
N ALA A 58 -1.55 10.88 13.16
CA ALA A 58 -1.61 11.84 12.06
C ALA A 58 -1.38 13.28 12.54
N ARG A 59 -1.91 13.64 13.70
CA ARG A 59 -1.70 14.97 14.29
C ARG A 59 -0.24 15.27 14.62
N LYS A 60 0.50 14.32 15.20
CA LYS A 60 1.93 14.49 15.50
C LYS A 60 2.77 14.69 14.26
N GLU A 61 2.46 13.98 13.16
CA GLU A 61 3.14 14.19 11.89
C GLU A 61 2.84 15.56 11.27
N MET A 62 1.57 16.00 11.33
CA MET A 62 1.18 17.33 10.85
C MET A 62 1.88 18.43 11.65
N GLU A 63 1.90 18.34 12.99
CA GLU A 63 2.57 19.31 13.86
C GLU A 63 4.09 19.36 13.63
N LYS A 64 4.74 18.21 13.35
CA LYS A 64 6.16 18.15 12.96
C LYS A 64 6.41 18.78 11.58
N LYS A 65 5.57 18.48 10.59
CA LYS A 65 5.67 19.07 9.24
C LYS A 65 5.47 20.57 9.26
N GLU A 66 4.54 21.09 10.06
CA GLU A 66 4.32 22.54 10.21
C GLU A 66 5.50 23.24 10.89
N LYS A 67 6.10 22.65 11.93
CA LYS A 67 7.31 23.20 12.57
C LYS A 67 8.49 23.26 11.60
N GLN A 68 8.74 22.18 10.84
CA GLN A 68 9.82 22.14 9.85
C GLN A 68 9.59 23.10 8.68
N LYS A 69 8.33 23.35 8.29
CA LYS A 69 8.00 24.31 7.24
C LYS A 69 8.28 25.75 7.69
N LYS A 70 7.92 26.08 8.93
CA LYS A 70 8.20 27.40 9.55
C LYS A 70 9.71 27.66 9.73
N GLU A 71 10.48 26.64 10.13
CA GLU A 71 11.95 26.74 10.25
C GLU A 71 12.64 26.99 8.90
N LYS A 72 12.18 26.35 7.82
CA LYS A 72 12.73 26.57 6.47
C LYS A 72 12.39 27.96 5.91
N GLU A 73 11.17 28.45 6.15
CA GLU A 73 10.74 29.80 5.74
C GLU A 73 11.51 30.92 6.48
N SER A 74 11.97 30.67 7.70
CA SER A 74 12.82 31.62 8.44
C SER A 74 14.28 31.64 8.00
N VAL A 75 14.77 30.60 7.31
CA VAL A 75 16.15 30.51 6.81
C VAL A 75 16.28 31.11 5.40
N GLU A 76 15.23 31.06 4.57
CA GLU A 76 15.21 31.63 3.21
C GLU A 76 15.02 33.17 3.17
N LYS A 77 14.74 33.81 4.31
CA LYS A 77 14.53 35.26 4.44
C LYS A 77 15.72 36.05 5.00
N ASN A 78 16.86 35.39 5.26
CA ASN A 78 18.12 36.01 5.69
C ASN A 78 19.17 36.00 4.56
#